data_AF-A0A1I2HL27-F1
#
_entry.id   AF-A0A1I2HL27-F1
#
_cell.length_a   1.000
_cell.length_b   1.000
_cell.length_c   1.000
_cell.angle_alpha   90.00
_cell.angle_beta   90.00
_cell.angle_gamma   90.00
#
_symmetry.space_group_name_H-M   'P 1'
#
loop_
_entity.id
_entity.type
_entity.pdbx_description
1 polymer ?
#
loop_
_entity_poly.entity_id
_entity_poly.type
_entity_poly.pdbx_seq_one_letter_code
_entity_poly.pdbx_strand_id
1 'polypeptide(L)' 'MLSSAVGSEELIDLADMLRTELLLIDDSTTVREFAKEIRWNQAYCRLAARP' A
#
# COMPACT_ATOMS: atom_id res chain seq x y z
N MET A 1 0.05 28.54 -4.86
CA MET A 1 -0.56 27.24 -5.22
C MET A 1 -0.73 26.46 -3.93
N LEU A 2 -1.96 26.16 -3.52
CA LEU A 2 -2.25 25.30 -2.37
C LEU A 2 -2.16 23.84 -2.86
N SER A 3 -0.93 23.34 -3.01
CA SER A 3 -0.76 21.90 -2.85
C SER A 3 -0.96 21.66 -1.36
N SER A 4 -2.16 21.30 -0.91
CA SER A 4 -2.27 20.61 0.38
C SER A 4 -1.32 19.44 0.22
N ALA A 5 -0.23 19.44 0.99
CA ALA A 5 0.65 18.30 1.04
C ALA A 5 -0.23 17.15 1.53
N VAL A 6 -0.62 16.27 0.61
CA VAL A 6 -1.35 15.06 0.97
C VAL A 6 -0.36 14.25 1.80
N GLY A 7 -0.68 14.08 3.08
CA GLY A 7 0.12 13.29 3.99
C GLY A 7 -0.13 11.80 3.79
N SER A 8 0.65 10.99 4.50
CA SER A 8 0.47 9.54 4.53
C SER A 8 -0.90 9.15 5.08
N GLU A 9 -1.42 9.89 6.07
CA GLU A 9 -2.71 9.60 6.70
C GLU A 9 -3.86 9.74 5.71
N GLU A 10 -3.89 10.81 4.90
CA GLU A 10 -4.93 11.01 3.90
C GLU A 10 -4.89 9.95 2.79
N LEU A 11 -3.69 9.47 2.42
CA LEU A 11 -3.55 8.38 1.45
C LEU A 11 -4.07 7.05 2.02
N ILE A 12 -3.81 6.78 3.30
CA ILE A 12 -4.30 5.59 3.99
C ILE A 12 -5.83 5.59 4.04
N ASP A 13 -6.42 6.70 4.50
CA ASP A 13 -7.88 6.85 4.58
C ASP A 13 -8.53 6.68 3.20
N LEU A 14 -7.93 7.26 2.15
CA LEU A 14 -8.43 7.14 0.79
C LEU A 14 -8.37 5.68 0.28
N ALA A 15 -7.27 4.97 0.54
CA ALA A 15 -7.11 3.59 0.12
C ALA A 15 -8.13 2.67 0.81
N ASP A 16 -8.40 2.91 2.09
CA ASP A 16 -9.41 2.19 2.85
C ASP A 16 -10.83 2.46 2.30
N MET A 17 -11.16 3.72 2.04
CA MET A 17 -12.44 4.13 1.43
C MET A 17 -12.65 3.48 0.06
N LEU A 18 -11.60 3.44 -0.76
CA LEU A 18 -11.65 2.87 -2.11
C LEU A 18 -11.41 1.35 -2.14
N ARG A 19 -11.20 0.73 -0.97
CA ARG A 19 -10.90 -0.71 -0.82
C ARG A 19 -9.77 -1.14 -1.75
N THR A 20 -8.77 -0.27 -1.87
CA THR A 20 -7.60 -0.45 -2.75
C THR A 20 -6.37 -0.66 -1.90
N GLU A 21 -5.46 -1.51 -2.38
CA GLU A 21 -4.19 -1.75 -1.70
C GLU A 21 -3.27 -0.53 -1.83
N LEU A 22 -2.73 -0.05 -0.70
CA LEU A 22 -1.74 1.03 -0.64
C LEU A 22 -0.41 0.49 -0.13
N LEU A 23 0.65 0.79 -0.86
CA LEU A 23 2.04 0.55 -0.46
C LEU A 23 2.71 1.91 -0.30
N LEU A 24 2.89 2.34 0.95
CA LEU A 24 3.54 3.61 1.30
C LEU A 24 5.06 3.41 1.41
N ILE A 25 5.82 4.35 0.87
CA ILE A 25 7.28 4.41 1.00
C ILE A 25 7.64 5.70 1.74
N ASP A 26 8.37 5.56 2.83
CA ASP A 26 8.88 6.65 3.67
C ASP A 26 10.36 6.45 4.03
N ASP A 27 10.90 7.33 4.88
CA ASP A 27 12.30 7.32 5.29
C ASP A 27 12.71 6.06 6.08
N SER A 28 11.75 5.31 6.62
CA SER A 28 12.00 4.06 7.34
C SER A 28 11.98 2.83 6.41
N THR A 29 11.54 3.00 5.17
CA THR A 29 11.30 1.89 4.25
C THR A 29 12.61 1.29 3.74
N THR A 30 12.75 -0.04 3.86
CA THR A 30 13.85 -0.78 3.25
C THR A 30 13.38 -1.58 2.03
N VAL A 31 14.20 -1.64 0.98
CA VAL A 31 13.88 -2.38 -0.26
C VAL A 31 13.59 -3.86 0.02
N ARG A 32 14.30 -4.46 0.99
CA ARG A 32 14.12 -5.88 1.36
C ARG A 32 12.74 -6.14 1.96
N GLU A 33 12.33 -5.29 2.90
CA GLU A 33 11.04 -5.39 3.59
C GLU A 33 9.90 -5.08 2.64
N PHE A 34 10.02 -3.99 1.87
CA PHE A 34 9.04 -3.63 0.84
C PHE A 34 8.81 -4.75 -0.18
N ALA A 35 9.88 -5.36 -0.69
CA ALA A 35 9.77 -6.49 -1.61
C ALA A 35 9.16 -7.73 -0.96
N LYS A 36 9.31 -7.92 0.36
CA LYS A 36 8.67 -9.01 1.10
C LYS A 36 7.16 -8.77 1.18
N GLU A 37 6.72 -7.58 1.57
CA GLU A 37 5.29 -7.21 1.65
C GLU A 37 4.56 -7.45 0.32
N ILE A 38 5.13 -7.00 -0.80
CA ILE A 38 4.57 -7.24 -2.15
C ILE A 38 4.39 -8.74 -2.45
N ARG A 39 5.36 -9.59 -2.08
CA ARG A 39 5.29 -11.04 -2.35
C ARG A 39 4.22 -11.73 -1.53
N TRP A 40 4.02 -11.33 -0.27
CA TRP A 40 2.94 -11.83 0.57
C TRP A 40 1.57 -11.42 0.03
N ASN A 41 1.42 -10.17 -0.43
CA ASN A 41 0.16 -9.68 -1.01
C ASN A 41 -0.22 -10.43 -2.28
N GLN A 42 0.74 -10.66 -3.18
CA GLN A 42 0.49 -11.48 -4.36
C GLN A 42 0.15 -12.94 -4.02
N ALA A 43 0.73 -13.52 -2.97
CA ALA A 43 0.37 -14.86 -2.55
C ALA A 43 -1.08 -14.93 -2.06
N TYR A 44 -1.55 -13.93 -1.32
CA TYR A 44 -2.95 -13.81 -0.89
C TYR A 44 -3.90 -13.61 -2.09
N CYS A 45 -3.61 -12.68 -3.00
CA CYS A 45 -4.42 -12.49 -4.22
C CYS A 45 -4.47 -13.76 -5.09
N ARG A 46 -3.37 -14.52 -5.19
CA ARG A 46 -3.34 -15.80 -5.91
C ARG A 46 -4.17 -16.90 -5.23
N LEU A 47 -4.28 -16.89 -3.90
CA LEU A 47 -5.12 -17.84 -3.15
C LEU A 47 -6.60 -17.47 -3.21
N ALA A 48 -6.94 -16.19 -3.18
CA ALA A 48 -8.32 -15.69 -3.31
C ALA A 48 -8.86 -15.80 -4.76
N ALA A 49 -7.99 -15.83 -5.77
CA ALA A 49 -8.37 -16.02 -7.18
C ALA A 49 -8.64 -17.49 -7.56
N ARG A 50 -8.59 -18.42 -6.61
CA ARG A 50 -8.88 -19.84 -6.83
C ARG A 50 -10.35 -20.11 -6.48
N PRO A 51 -11.20 -20.56 -7.42
CA PRO A 51 -12.63 -20.76 -7.22
C PRO A 51 -12.95 -21.90 -6.25
#